data_AF-A0A099L1C9-F1
#
_entry.id   AF-A0A099L1C9-F1
#
_cell.length_a   1.000
_cell.length_b   1.000
_cell.length_c   1.000
_cell.angle_alpha   90.00
_cell.angle_beta   90.00
_cell.angle_gamma   90.00
#
_symmetry.space_group_name_H-M   'P 1'
#
loop_
_entity.id
_entity.type
_entity.pdbx_description
1 polymer ?
#
loop_
_entity_poly.entity_id
_entity_poly.type
_entity_poly.pdbx_seq_one_letter_code
_entity_poly.pdbx_strand_id
1 'polypeptide(L)'
;MLDKMLNILLNEDELGAVVRAHILIEQYVDHFLSLVVPNHDYLDKMSIDFSNKVKLAVAMGLDEEIYKPINSITSIRNKFAHRANFKLDSSDVKSFYDSFVAEDRDGIQDIISNNPDRPTGLADKYSRLSIKEKLVVMVILLAIRIESEVKFELDYALDQIDDSEDEIDA
;
A
#
# COMPACT_ATOMS: atom_id res chain seq x y z
N MET A 1 -13.37 4.38 2.11
CA MET A 1 -12.00 4.70 1.62
C MET A 1 -11.65 3.90 0.37
N LEU A 2 -11.85 2.57 0.43
CA LEU A 2 -11.61 1.63 -0.67
C LEU A 2 -12.30 2.03 -1.99
N ASP A 3 -13.59 2.35 -1.97
CA ASP A 3 -14.33 2.70 -3.18
C ASP A 3 -13.80 3.96 -3.86
N LYS A 4 -13.36 4.94 -3.07
CA LYS A 4 -12.76 6.17 -3.59
C LYS A 4 -11.43 5.86 -4.27
N MET A 5 -10.57 5.07 -3.63
CA MET A 5 -9.26 4.72 -4.17
C MET A 5 -9.38 3.85 -5.43
N LEU A 6 -10.28 2.86 -5.40
CA LEU A 6 -10.58 1.99 -6.53
C LEU A 6 -11.12 2.79 -7.72
N ASN A 7 -12.09 3.69 -7.48
CA ASN A 7 -12.59 4.58 -8.54
C ASN A 7 -11.51 5.51 -9.10
N ILE A 8 -10.64 6.08 -8.26
CA ILE A 8 -9.55 6.94 -8.73
C ILE A 8 -8.61 6.16 -9.63
N LEU A 9 -8.15 4.98 -9.19
CA LEU A 9 -7.14 4.21 -9.94
C LEU A 9 -7.69 3.56 -11.21
N LEU A 10 -8.97 3.13 -11.21
CA LEU A 10 -9.58 2.54 -12.40
C LEU A 10 -9.85 3.55 -13.51
N ASN A 11 -10.12 4.81 -13.17
CA ASN A 11 -10.40 5.86 -14.15
C ASN A 11 -9.15 6.43 -14.85
N GLU A 12 -7.95 6.04 -14.41
CA GLU A 12 -6.69 6.42 -15.05
C GLU A 12 -6.31 5.44 -16.18
N ASP A 13 -5.38 5.88 -17.02
CA ASP A 13 -4.62 4.96 -17.88
C ASP A 13 -3.61 4.14 -17.05
N GLU A 14 -2.90 3.20 -17.67
CA GLU A 14 -1.97 2.31 -16.95
C GLU A 14 -0.87 3.10 -16.23
N LEU A 15 -0.31 4.12 -16.87
CA LEU A 15 0.72 4.98 -16.30
C LEU A 15 0.17 5.77 -15.11
N GLY A 16 -0.97 6.44 -15.28
CA GLY A 16 -1.62 7.23 -14.24
C GLY A 16 -2.00 6.37 -13.03
N ALA A 17 -2.53 5.17 -13.26
CA ALA A 17 -2.86 4.23 -12.19
C ALA A 17 -1.61 3.83 -11.37
N VAL A 18 -0.51 3.49 -12.03
CA VAL A 18 0.74 3.10 -11.35
C VAL A 18 1.38 4.28 -10.61
N VAL A 19 1.41 5.47 -11.22
CA VAL A 19 1.98 6.67 -10.57
C VAL A 19 1.17 7.05 -9.34
N ARG A 20 -0.16 7.07 -9.43
CA ARG A 20 -1.02 7.39 -8.28
C ARG A 20 -0.97 6.31 -7.20
N ALA A 21 -0.93 5.04 -7.58
CA ALA A 21 -0.73 3.94 -6.63
C ALA A 21 0.57 4.13 -5.83
N HIS A 22 1.67 4.46 -6.51
CA HIS A 22 2.95 4.67 -5.85
C HIS A 22 2.94 5.90 -4.91
N ILE A 23 2.33 7.02 -5.33
CA ILE A 23 2.17 8.21 -4.48
C ILE A 23 1.35 7.87 -3.22
N LEU A 24 0.24 7.14 -3.37
CA LEU A 24 -0.59 6.73 -2.23
C LEU A 24 0.19 5.86 -1.25
N ILE A 25 0.93 4.87 -1.75
CA ILE A 25 1.77 4.01 -0.92
C ILE A 25 2.84 4.84 -0.19
N GLU A 26 3.47 5.78 -0.88
CA GLU A 26 4.45 6.68 -0.25
C GLU A 26 3.82 7.49 0.88
N GLN A 27 2.61 8.03 0.68
CA GLN A 27 1.88 8.75 1.73
C GLN A 27 1.58 7.87 2.95
N TYR A 28 1.22 6.60 2.76
CA TYR A 28 0.98 5.69 3.89
C TYR A 28 2.26 5.35 4.65
N VAL A 29 3.38 5.14 3.94
CA VAL A 29 4.69 4.92 4.59
C VAL A 29 5.16 6.16 5.34
N ASP A 30 4.99 7.35 4.76
CA ASP A 30 5.31 8.62 5.42
C ASP A 30 4.44 8.82 6.67
N HIS A 31 3.15 8.46 6.61
CA HIS A 31 2.26 8.52 7.76
C HIS A 31 2.68 7.55 8.86
N PHE A 32 3.00 6.29 8.53
CA PHE A 32 3.54 5.33 9.49
C PHE A 32 4.80 5.88 10.18
N LEU A 33 5.76 6.38 9.41
CA LEU A 33 7.00 6.98 9.95
C LEU A 33 6.72 8.19 10.84
N SER A 34 5.69 8.99 10.53
CA SER A 34 5.30 10.14 11.36
C SER A 34 4.80 9.77 12.75
N LEU A 35 4.26 8.55 12.91
CA LEU A 35 3.80 8.03 14.20
C LEU A 35 4.95 7.46 15.03
N VAL A 36 5.86 6.72 14.40
CA VAL A 36 6.89 5.94 15.12
C VAL A 36 8.24 6.65 15.25
N VAL A 37 8.53 7.67 14.44
CA VAL A 37 9.80 8.40 14.49
C VAL A 37 9.65 9.75 15.19
N PRO A 38 10.31 9.97 16.35
CA PRO A 38 10.32 11.27 16.99
C PRO A 38 10.93 12.34 16.07
N ASN A 39 10.25 13.48 15.94
CA ASN A 39 10.67 14.58 15.06
C ASN A 39 10.82 14.13 13.58
N HIS A 40 9.86 13.35 13.08
CA HIS A 40 9.88 12.77 11.72
C HIS A 40 10.15 13.79 10.59
N ASP A 41 9.82 15.08 10.78
CA ASP A 41 10.13 16.16 9.82
C ASP A 41 11.63 16.27 9.47
N TYR A 42 12.52 15.73 10.29
CA TYR A 42 13.94 15.67 9.97
C TYR A 42 14.27 14.62 8.91
N LEU A 43 13.41 13.62 8.70
CA LEU A 43 13.58 12.64 7.62
C LEU A 43 13.54 13.33 6.24
N ASP A 44 12.66 14.31 6.05
CA ASP A 44 12.61 15.11 4.82
C ASP A 44 13.90 15.89 4.57
N LYS A 45 14.54 16.37 5.66
CA LYS A 45 15.82 17.08 5.59
C LYS A 45 17.00 16.17 5.26
N MET A 46 16.89 14.86 5.48
CA MET A 46 17.93 13.89 5.16
C MET A 46 18.00 13.53 3.67
N SER A 47 17.06 14.01 2.85
CA SER A 47 16.99 13.72 1.40
C SER A 47 17.02 12.21 1.11
N ILE A 48 16.36 11.41 1.96
CA ILE A 48 16.27 9.96 1.81
C ILE A 48 15.34 9.60 0.65
N ASP A 49 15.80 8.70 -0.22
CA ASP A 49 14.94 8.16 -1.28
C ASP A 49 13.85 7.25 -0.70
N PHE A 50 12.79 7.02 -1.49
CA PHE A 50 11.67 6.20 -1.08
C PHE A 50 12.06 4.76 -0.70
N SER A 51 13.04 4.15 -1.39
CA SER A 51 13.48 2.79 -1.05
C SER A 51 14.09 2.73 0.35
N ASN A 52 14.90 3.73 0.71
CA ASN A 52 15.47 3.84 2.05
C ASN A 52 14.43 4.25 3.10
N LYS A 53 13.41 5.05 2.74
CA LYS A 53 12.24 5.30 3.62
C LYS A 53 11.51 4.01 3.98
N VAL A 54 11.25 3.13 3.01
CA VAL A 54 10.58 1.86 3.29
C VAL A 54 11.44 0.94 4.18
N LYS A 55 12.76 0.87 3.94
CA LYS A 55 13.66 0.12 4.82
C LYS A 55 13.66 0.66 6.24
N LEU A 56 13.64 1.99 6.40
CA LEU A 56 13.52 2.62 7.71
C LEU A 56 12.18 2.25 8.36
N ALA A 57 11.07 2.32 7.63
CA ALA A 57 9.76 1.93 8.16
C ALA A 57 9.76 0.49 8.67
N VAL A 58 10.32 -0.45 7.92
CA VAL A 58 10.46 -1.85 8.35
C VAL A 58 11.36 -1.97 9.59
N ALA A 59 12.48 -1.24 9.63
CA ALA A 59 13.36 -1.20 10.79
C ALA A 59 12.67 -0.59 12.04
N MET A 60 11.64 0.23 11.84
CA MET A 60 10.83 0.86 12.89
C MET A 60 9.56 0.06 13.25
N GLY A 61 9.35 -1.13 12.66
CA GLY A 61 8.25 -2.03 13.04
C GLY A 61 7.19 -2.27 11.97
N LEU A 62 7.27 -1.62 10.80
CA LEU A 62 6.37 -1.96 9.69
C LEU A 62 6.60 -3.41 9.28
N ASP A 63 5.52 -4.18 9.11
CA ASP A 63 5.60 -5.59 8.72
C ASP A 63 6.51 -5.80 7.49
N GLU A 64 7.55 -6.63 7.67
CA GLU A 64 8.54 -6.90 6.64
C GLU A 64 7.95 -7.58 5.39
N GLU A 65 6.80 -8.24 5.52
CA GLU A 65 6.12 -8.90 4.41
C GLU A 65 5.61 -7.88 3.37
N ILE A 66 5.33 -6.65 3.80
CA ILE A 66 4.88 -5.52 2.96
C ILE A 66 6.03 -4.99 2.08
N TYR A 67 7.29 -5.21 2.48
CA TYR A 67 8.48 -4.69 1.78
C TYR A 67 8.57 -5.18 0.33
N LYS A 68 8.33 -6.46 0.09
CA LYS A 68 8.43 -7.06 -1.27
C LYS A 68 7.35 -6.49 -2.21
N PRO A 69 6.07 -6.43 -1.82
CA PRO A 69 5.03 -5.73 -2.58
C PRO A 69 5.36 -4.28 -2.91
N ILE A 70 5.80 -3.48 -1.94
CA ILE A 70 6.14 -2.06 -2.17
C ILE A 70 7.27 -1.93 -3.21
N ASN A 71 8.31 -2.75 -3.12
CA ASN A 71 9.40 -2.72 -4.09
C ASN A 71 8.96 -3.18 -5.48
N SER A 72 8.01 -4.11 -5.56
CA SER A 72 7.49 -4.60 -6.84
C SER A 72 6.72 -3.51 -7.58
N ILE A 73 5.78 -2.80 -6.93
CA ILE A 73 5.08 -1.67 -7.55
C ILE A 73 6.02 -0.50 -7.87
N THR A 74 7.02 -0.23 -7.02
CA THR A 74 8.08 0.75 -7.29
C THR A 74 8.86 0.39 -8.56
N SER A 75 9.16 -0.90 -8.75
CA SER A 75 9.85 -1.39 -9.95
C SER A 75 8.99 -1.22 -11.21
N ILE A 76 7.69 -1.47 -11.13
CA ILE A 76 6.75 -1.22 -12.25
C ILE A 76 6.72 0.28 -12.58
N ARG A 77 6.61 1.15 -11.58
CA ARG A 77 6.67 2.62 -11.75
C ARG A 77 7.98 3.05 -12.42
N ASN A 78 9.11 2.48 -12.05
CA ASN A 78 10.41 2.79 -12.65
C ASN A 78 10.50 2.33 -14.12
N LYS A 79 9.87 1.20 -14.49
CA LYS A 79 9.78 0.79 -15.90
C LYS A 79 9.05 1.84 -16.74
N PHE A 80 7.93 2.37 -16.24
CA PHE A 80 7.21 3.45 -16.88
C PHE A 80 8.05 4.73 -17.03
N ALA A 81 8.82 5.11 -15.99
CA ALA A 81 9.66 6.30 -16.03
C ALA A 81 10.81 6.22 -17.04
N HIS A 82 11.40 5.03 -17.22
CA HIS A 82 12.56 4.85 -18.11
C HIS A 82 12.22 4.45 -19.55
N ARG A 83 10.99 3.99 -19.80
CA ARG A 83 10.59 3.44 -21.11
C ARG A 83 9.29 4.10 -21.55
N ALA A 84 9.40 5.11 -22.40
CA ALA A 84 8.24 5.91 -22.87
C ALA A 84 7.09 5.09 -23.50
N ASN A 85 7.39 3.92 -24.08
CA ASN A 85 6.41 3.03 -24.72
C ASN A 85 6.14 1.76 -23.91
N PHE A 86 6.49 1.73 -22.62
CA PHE A 86 6.19 0.59 -21.76
C PHE A 86 4.68 0.44 -21.60
N LYS A 87 4.23 -0.82 -21.63
CA LYS A 87 2.85 -1.21 -21.36
C LYS A 87 2.90 -2.27 -20.28
N LEU A 88 1.94 -2.20 -19.38
CA LEU A 88 1.84 -3.20 -18.32
C LEU A 88 1.48 -4.54 -18.94
N ASP A 89 2.21 -5.60 -18.60
CA ASP A 89 1.95 -6.93 -19.11
C ASP A 89 1.60 -7.95 -18.01
N SER A 90 1.23 -9.16 -18.43
CA SER A 90 0.88 -10.23 -17.49
C SER A 90 2.04 -10.67 -16.60
N SER A 91 3.28 -10.51 -17.06
CA SER A 91 4.47 -10.87 -16.28
C SER A 91 4.69 -9.85 -15.15
N ASP A 92 4.48 -8.56 -15.41
CA ASP A 92 4.58 -7.52 -14.38
C ASP A 92 3.58 -7.75 -13.25
N VAL A 93 2.31 -7.98 -13.61
CA VAL A 93 1.23 -8.25 -12.64
C VAL A 93 1.46 -9.56 -11.91
N LYS A 94 1.98 -10.59 -12.58
CA LYS A 94 2.33 -11.86 -11.93
C LYS A 94 3.48 -11.67 -10.93
N SER A 95 4.54 -10.94 -11.30
CA SER A 95 5.64 -10.63 -10.38
C SER A 95 5.18 -9.79 -9.18
N PHE A 96 4.20 -8.91 -9.38
CA PHE A 96 3.60 -8.19 -8.26
C PHE A 96 2.77 -9.12 -7.37
N TYR A 97 1.91 -9.97 -7.94
CA TYR A 97 1.14 -10.96 -7.18
C TYR A 97 2.03 -11.94 -6.39
N ASP A 98 3.10 -12.42 -7.02
CA ASP A 98 4.05 -13.35 -6.40
C ASP A 98 4.87 -12.69 -5.28
N SER A 99 4.89 -11.35 -5.20
CA SER A 99 5.59 -10.64 -4.11
C SER A 99 4.82 -10.63 -2.79
N PHE A 100 3.51 -10.85 -2.82
CA PHE A 100 2.65 -11.00 -1.64
C PHE A 100 2.80 -12.39 -1.03
N VAL A 101 2.58 -12.50 0.28
CA VAL A 101 2.50 -13.78 0.99
C VAL A 101 1.17 -14.50 0.70
N ALA A 102 1.04 -15.75 1.17
CA ALA A 102 -0.16 -16.54 0.88
C ALA A 102 -1.44 -15.90 1.43
N GLU A 103 -1.41 -15.40 2.66
CA GLU A 103 -2.56 -14.75 3.32
C GLU A 103 -3.02 -13.49 2.56
N ASP A 104 -2.08 -12.65 2.16
CA ASP A 104 -2.36 -11.50 1.30
C ASP A 104 -2.96 -11.92 -0.05
N ARG A 105 -2.48 -13.00 -0.67
CA ARG A 105 -3.04 -13.49 -1.93
C ARG A 105 -4.49 -13.94 -1.79
N ASP A 106 -4.83 -14.54 -0.65
CA ASP A 106 -6.21 -14.89 -0.32
C ASP A 106 -7.04 -13.60 -0.14
N GLY A 107 -6.51 -12.60 0.57
CA GLY A 107 -7.13 -11.27 0.68
C GLY A 107 -7.40 -10.58 -0.66
N ILE A 108 -6.49 -10.69 -1.63
CA ILE A 108 -6.71 -10.21 -3.01
C ILE A 108 -7.92 -10.89 -3.67
N GLN A 109 -8.09 -12.21 -3.46
CA GLN A 109 -9.25 -12.93 -4.00
C GLN A 109 -10.55 -12.49 -3.32
N ASP A 110 -10.50 -12.26 -2.01
CA ASP A 110 -11.65 -11.90 -1.19
C ASP A 110 -12.20 -10.51 -1.50
N ILE A 111 -11.32 -9.53 -1.74
CA ILE A 111 -11.71 -8.17 -2.17
C ILE A 111 -12.63 -8.21 -3.40
N ILE A 112 -12.47 -9.20 -4.28
CA ILE A 112 -13.21 -9.31 -5.55
C ILE A 112 -14.39 -10.27 -5.47
N SER A 113 -14.24 -11.38 -4.75
CA SER A 113 -15.23 -12.45 -4.73
C SER A 113 -16.36 -12.19 -3.74
N ASN A 114 -16.07 -11.49 -2.63
CA ASN A 114 -16.98 -11.40 -1.47
C ASN A 114 -17.46 -9.98 -1.16
N ASN A 115 -17.13 -8.98 -1.99
CA ASN A 115 -17.52 -7.60 -1.75
C ASN A 115 -18.88 -7.27 -2.40
N PRO A 116 -19.97 -7.12 -1.62
CA PRO A 116 -21.30 -6.78 -2.16
C PRO A 116 -21.33 -5.39 -2.80
N ASP A 117 -20.42 -4.50 -2.39
CA ASP A 117 -20.27 -3.14 -2.91
C ASP A 117 -19.19 -3.04 -4.00
N ARG A 118 -18.83 -4.16 -4.66
CA ARG A 118 -17.86 -4.18 -5.76
C ARG A 118 -18.22 -3.10 -6.80
N PRO A 119 -17.29 -2.22 -7.20
CA PRO A 119 -17.59 -1.21 -8.20
C PRO A 119 -18.08 -1.82 -9.50
N THR A 120 -19.11 -1.17 -10.06
CA THR A 120 -19.73 -1.57 -11.31
C THR A 120 -18.69 -1.57 -12.44
N GLY A 121 -18.55 -2.69 -13.15
CA GLY A 121 -17.64 -2.82 -14.30
C GLY A 121 -16.42 -3.72 -14.07
N LEU A 122 -16.04 -4.00 -12.82
CA LEU A 122 -15.01 -5.02 -12.52
C LEU A 122 -15.54 -6.43 -12.77
N ALA A 123 -14.67 -7.39 -13.08
CA ALA A 123 -15.04 -8.80 -13.13
C ALA A 123 -15.33 -9.38 -11.72
N ASP A 124 -16.10 -10.47 -11.68
CA ASP A 124 -16.50 -11.20 -10.46
C ASP A 124 -15.46 -12.18 -9.92
N LYS A 125 -14.37 -12.36 -10.65
CA LYS A 125 -13.27 -13.24 -10.28
C LYS A 125 -11.96 -12.58 -10.65
N TYR A 126 -10.96 -12.68 -9.77
CA TYR A 126 -9.63 -12.14 -10.01
C TYR A 126 -9.03 -12.61 -11.35
N SER A 127 -9.23 -13.89 -11.69
CA SER A 127 -8.71 -14.48 -12.94
C SER A 127 -9.25 -13.80 -14.20
N ARG A 128 -10.45 -13.21 -14.13
CA ARG A 128 -11.14 -12.52 -15.24
C ARG A 128 -10.84 -11.03 -15.33
N LEU A 129 -10.16 -10.46 -14.32
CA LEU A 129 -9.75 -9.06 -14.35
C LEU A 129 -8.71 -8.82 -15.45
N SER A 130 -8.80 -7.66 -16.09
CA SER A 130 -7.76 -7.11 -16.94
C SER A 130 -6.47 -6.89 -16.16
N ILE A 131 -5.36 -6.70 -16.88
CA ILE A 131 -4.04 -6.47 -16.31
C ILE A 131 -4.05 -5.26 -15.36
N LYS A 132 -4.64 -4.14 -15.79
CA LYS A 132 -4.78 -2.94 -14.95
C LYS A 132 -5.63 -3.21 -13.71
N GLU A 133 -6.77 -3.86 -13.86
CA GLU A 133 -7.65 -4.15 -12.71
C GLU A 133 -6.96 -5.04 -11.67
N LYS A 134 -6.21 -6.07 -12.09
CA LYS A 134 -5.41 -6.89 -11.16
C LYS A 134 -4.41 -6.05 -10.38
N LEU A 135 -3.68 -5.15 -11.07
CA LEU A 135 -2.76 -4.23 -10.41
C LEU A 135 -3.48 -3.37 -9.38
N VAL A 136 -4.62 -2.78 -9.73
CA VAL A 136 -5.38 -1.92 -8.81
C VAL A 136 -5.87 -2.67 -7.57
N VAL A 137 -6.36 -3.91 -7.71
CA VAL A 137 -6.79 -4.73 -6.57
C VAL A 137 -5.63 -5.05 -5.63
N MET A 138 -4.46 -5.40 -6.18
CA MET A 138 -3.26 -5.65 -5.37
C MET A 138 -2.77 -4.39 -4.64
N VAL A 139 -2.83 -3.22 -5.29
CA VAL A 139 -2.52 -1.93 -4.65
C VAL A 139 -3.49 -1.65 -3.51
N ILE A 140 -4.77 -1.99 -3.68
CA ILE A 140 -5.77 -1.80 -2.64
C ILE A 140 -5.47 -2.66 -1.42
N LEU A 141 -5.19 -3.95 -1.62
CA LEU A 141 -4.79 -4.80 -0.50
C LEU A 141 -3.55 -4.24 0.20
N LEU A 142 -2.53 -3.86 -0.57
CA LEU A 142 -1.30 -3.32 -0.01
C LEU A 142 -1.55 -2.07 0.83
N ALA A 143 -2.42 -1.17 0.37
CA ALA A 143 -2.81 0.00 1.15
C ALA A 143 -3.57 -0.37 2.43
N ILE A 144 -4.49 -1.35 2.38
CA ILE A 144 -5.17 -1.86 3.58
C ILE A 144 -4.15 -2.38 4.58
N ARG A 145 -3.17 -3.19 4.13
CA ARG A 145 -2.12 -3.74 5.00
C ARG A 145 -1.37 -2.63 5.71
N ILE A 146 -0.86 -1.63 4.99
CA ILE A 146 -0.12 -0.52 5.60
C ILE A 146 -1.02 0.31 6.52
N GLU A 147 -2.27 0.56 6.15
CA GLU A 147 -3.22 1.31 6.99
C GLU A 147 -3.54 0.55 8.30
N SER A 148 -3.60 -0.78 8.28
CA SER A 148 -3.76 -1.58 9.48
C SER A 148 -2.57 -1.44 10.43
N GLU A 149 -1.34 -1.41 9.92
CA GLU A 149 -0.14 -1.15 10.74
C GLU A 149 -0.20 0.25 11.36
N VAL A 150 -0.62 1.26 10.59
CA VAL A 150 -0.81 2.64 11.10
C VAL A 150 -1.86 2.70 12.21
N LYS A 151 -2.98 1.99 12.06
CA LYS A 151 -4.03 1.93 13.09
C LYS A 151 -3.54 1.24 14.34
N PHE A 152 -2.81 0.14 14.20
CA PHE A 152 -2.23 -0.59 15.32
C PHE A 152 -1.30 0.31 16.16
N GLU A 153 -0.41 1.06 15.51
CA GLU A 153 0.47 2.02 16.20
C GLU A 153 -0.29 3.17 16.87
N LEU A 154 -1.36 3.65 16.24
CA LEU A 154 -2.20 4.71 16.81
C LEU A 154 -2.95 4.22 18.05
N ASP A 155 -3.56 3.04 17.98
CA ASP A 155 -4.29 2.43 19.09
C ASP A 155 -3.32 2.17 20.26
N TYR A 156 -2.12 1.65 19.99
CA TYR A 156 -1.08 1.46 21.01
C TYR A 156 -0.64 2.77 21.68
N ALA A 157 -0.50 3.85 20.91
CA ALA A 157 -0.14 5.16 21.45
C ALA A 157 -1.25 5.76 22.32
N LEU A 158 -2.53 5.53 21.97
CA LEU A 158 -3.67 5.97 22.76
C LEU A 158 -3.79 5.21 24.08
N ASP A 159 -3.62 3.88 24.05
CA ASP A 159 -3.67 3.04 25.25
C ASP A 159 -2.64 3.48 26.30
N GLN A 160 -1.43 3.89 25.88
CA GLN A 160 -0.42 4.39 26.81
C GLN A 160 -0.75 5.75 27.44
N ILE A 161 -1.56 6.57 26.77
CA ILE A 161 -2.01 7.86 27.31
C ILE A 161 -3.05 7.60 28.40
N ASP A 162 -4.04 6.74 28.14
CA ASP A 162 -5.10 6.41 29.10
C ASP A 162 -4.51 5.78 30.38
N ASP A 163 -3.57 4.84 30.26
CA ASP A 163 -2.88 4.23 31.41
C ASP A 163 -2.10 5.26 32.25
N SER A 164 -1.59 6.33 31.61
CA SER A 164 -0.84 7.39 32.30
C SER A 164 -1.72 8.39 33.04
N GLU A 165 -2.98 8.57 32.62
CA GLU A 165 -3.95 9.43 33.31
C GLU A 165 -4.47 8.74 34.59
N ASP A 166 -4.70 7.43 34.55
CA ASP A 166 -5.16 6.65 35.71
C ASP A 166 -4.10 6.55 36.84
N GLU A 167 -2.81 6.63 36.53
CA GLU A 167 -1.73 6.65 37.54
C GLU A 167 -1.55 8.01 38.24
N ILE A 168 -2.04 9.12 37.66
CA ILE A 168 -1.89 10.47 38.23
C ILE A 168 -3.00 10.77 39.25
N ASP A 169 -4.15 10.10 39.14
CA ASP A 169 -5.31 10.26 40.02
C ASP A 169 -5.36 9.24 41.20
N ALA A 170 -4.37 8.35 41.32
CA ALA A 170 -4.23 7.33 42.38
C ALA A 170 -3.26 7.74 43.52
#